data_AF-A0A068WUN8-F1
#
_entry.id   AF-A0A068WUN8-F1
#
_cell.length_a   1.000
_cell.length_b   1.000
_cell.length_c   1.000
_cell.angle_alpha   90.00
_cell.angle_beta   90.00
_cell.angle_gamma   90.00
#
_symmetry.space_group_name_H-M   'P 1'
#
loop_
_entity.id
_entity.type
_entity.pdbx_description
1 polymer ?
#
loop_
_entity_poly.entity_id
_entity_poly.type
_entity_poly.pdbx_seq_one_letter_code
_entity_poly.pdbx_strand_id
1 'polypeptide(L)'
;MHLLRRLRIHKYTWIVLGAVQFSDLLKSAKCLKKRIDFDNLDASCVVESKFRIRNLASRHEENTCPPSTGVGGRPRTCIIFSSTFDNSTSSEQTHSLRAEKRTTATCRLQLTKTVTRNGNINVQISPPNTMIQANGGFSKEKTLTTEKEEVMEEELCWSLDTQVVIQPGHRTKADFVITEGNYTGIFQVDTVFEGKISVILRNKRKQPVTMLNIDDLRVFLRPEQGFKPLPNGNPVSVVFTNEGICTCSYGIEQHVELREEKI
;
A
#
# COMPACT_ATOMS: atom_id res chain seq x y z
N MET A 1 -26.09 -26.10 -5.08
CA MET A 1 -24.93 -25.80 -4.20
C MET A 1 -23.97 -24.74 -4.78
N HIS A 2 -24.45 -23.54 -5.20
CA HIS A 2 -23.57 -22.46 -5.70
C HIS A 2 -24.16 -21.05 -5.45
N LEU A 3 -24.39 -20.67 -4.19
CA LEU A 3 -24.61 -19.26 -3.83
C LEU A 3 -23.29 -18.67 -3.34
N LEU A 4 -22.51 -18.05 -4.23
CA LEU A 4 -21.19 -17.54 -3.89
C LEU A 4 -20.83 -16.25 -4.65
N ARG A 5 -21.23 -15.09 -4.11
CA ARG A 5 -20.34 -13.92 -4.16
C ARG A 5 -19.27 -14.18 -3.09
N ARG A 6 -18.05 -14.45 -3.54
CA ARG A 6 -16.97 -14.93 -2.65
C ARG A 6 -16.24 -13.73 -2.08
N LEU A 7 -16.26 -13.58 -0.76
CA LEU A 7 -15.24 -12.79 -0.09
C LEU A 7 -14.08 -13.73 0.27
N ARG A 8 -12.84 -13.39 -0.10
CA ARG A 8 -11.68 -14.25 0.17
C ARG A 8 -10.66 -13.46 0.98
N ILE A 9 -10.30 -13.99 2.16
CA ILE A 9 -9.21 -13.45 2.97
C ILE A 9 -7.94 -14.21 2.63
N HIS A 10 -6.90 -13.51 2.19
CA HIS A 10 -5.60 -14.13 1.96
C HIS A 10 -4.78 -14.11 3.25
N LYS A 11 -5.06 -15.09 4.11
CA LYS A 11 -4.07 -15.83 4.92
C LYS A 11 -4.67 -17.14 5.41
N TYR A 12 -5.96 -17.16 5.75
CA TYR A 12 -6.74 -18.39 5.97
C TYR A 12 -8.22 -18.12 5.66
N THR A 13 -8.89 -19.11 5.07
CA THR A 13 -10.37 -19.28 5.03
C THR A 13 -11.16 -18.53 3.94
N TRP A 14 -12.11 -19.25 3.33
CA TRP A 14 -13.11 -18.73 2.40
C TRP A 14 -14.28 -18.10 3.17
N ILE A 15 -14.75 -16.92 2.76
CA ILE A 15 -16.07 -16.42 3.17
C ILE A 15 -17.04 -16.79 2.06
N VAL A 16 -17.68 -17.93 2.27
CA VAL A 16 -18.85 -18.33 1.51
C VAL A 16 -20.02 -17.59 2.13
N LEU A 17 -20.60 -16.60 1.44
CA LEU A 17 -21.97 -16.13 1.74
C LEU A 17 -22.94 -17.27 1.36
N GLY A 18 -22.84 -18.40 2.04
CA GLY A 18 -23.48 -19.65 1.65
C GLY A 18 -24.77 -19.89 2.41
N ALA A 19 -25.69 -20.59 1.76
CA ALA A 19 -27.01 -21.01 2.26
C ALA A 19 -27.01 -21.67 3.66
N VAL A 20 -25.86 -22.16 4.13
CA VAL A 20 -25.69 -22.78 5.46
C VAL A 20 -25.97 -21.77 6.59
N GLN A 21 -25.45 -20.54 6.51
CA GLN A 21 -25.71 -19.49 7.51
C GLN A 21 -27.13 -18.95 7.47
N PHE A 22 -27.75 -18.93 6.28
CA PHE A 22 -29.14 -18.51 6.08
C PHE A 22 -30.14 -19.47 6.74
N SER A 23 -29.78 -20.74 6.84
CA SER A 23 -30.66 -21.76 7.43
C SER A 23 -30.90 -21.53 8.93
N ASP A 24 -29.91 -21.00 9.66
CA ASP A 24 -29.99 -20.67 11.09
C ASP A 24 -30.87 -19.44 11.34
N LEU A 25 -30.74 -18.42 10.51
CA LEU A 25 -31.54 -17.19 10.53
C LEU A 25 -33.04 -17.46 10.27
N LEU A 26 -33.36 -18.55 9.56
CA LEU A 26 -34.72 -18.95 9.19
C LEU A 26 -35.29 -20.09 10.06
N LYS A 27 -34.55 -20.60 11.07
CA LYS A 27 -35.01 -21.67 11.98
C LYS A 27 -36.28 -21.28 12.76
N SER A 28 -36.52 -19.99 12.95
CA SER A 28 -37.72 -19.44 13.61
C SER A 28 -38.99 -19.49 12.75
N ALA A 29 -38.90 -19.81 11.45
CA ALA A 29 -40.04 -19.83 10.52
C ALA A 29 -40.27 -21.22 9.89
N LYS A 30 -40.69 -22.21 10.70
CA LYS A 30 -40.90 -23.62 10.30
C LYS A 30 -41.79 -23.80 9.04
N CYS A 31 -42.78 -22.93 8.83
CA CYS A 31 -43.69 -23.01 7.68
C CYS A 31 -43.03 -22.56 6.36
N LEU A 32 -42.16 -21.55 6.41
CA LEU A 32 -41.49 -21.01 5.21
C LEU A 32 -40.41 -21.95 4.68
N LYS A 33 -39.76 -22.72 5.57
CA LYS A 33 -38.65 -23.61 5.20
C LYS A 33 -39.03 -24.66 4.15
N LYS A 34 -40.29 -25.16 4.17
CA LYS A 34 -40.78 -26.16 3.19
C LYS A 34 -41.05 -25.57 1.80
N ARG A 35 -41.24 -24.24 1.70
CA ARG A 35 -41.62 -23.55 0.45
C ARG A 35 -40.42 -22.95 -0.29
N ILE A 36 -39.27 -22.87 0.36
CA ILE A 36 -38.05 -22.27 -0.17
C ILE A 36 -37.12 -23.38 -0.70
N ASP A 37 -36.55 -23.15 -1.87
CA ASP A 37 -35.50 -23.99 -2.44
C ASP A 37 -34.13 -23.48 -2.00
N PHE A 38 -33.65 -23.99 -0.87
CA PHE A 38 -32.33 -23.63 -0.34
C PHE A 38 -31.18 -24.24 -1.14
N ASP A 39 -31.45 -25.30 -1.92
CA ASP A 39 -30.44 -26.05 -2.65
C ASP A 39 -30.00 -25.31 -3.93
N ASN A 40 -30.92 -24.53 -4.50
CA ASN A 40 -30.74 -23.73 -5.72
C ASN A 40 -30.68 -22.22 -5.49
N LEU A 41 -30.26 -21.81 -4.30
CA LEU A 41 -29.83 -20.45 -4.03
C LEU A 41 -28.58 -20.14 -4.88
N ASP A 42 -28.61 -19.05 -5.67
CA ASP A 42 -27.48 -18.52 -6.46
C ASP A 42 -27.27 -16.99 -6.30
N ALA A 43 -26.20 -16.44 -6.90
CA ALA A 43 -25.82 -15.03 -6.74
C ALA A 43 -26.88 -14.02 -7.22
N SER A 44 -27.78 -14.40 -8.13
CA SER A 44 -28.91 -13.57 -8.58
C SER A 44 -29.99 -13.39 -7.51
N CYS A 45 -29.96 -14.17 -6.44
CA CYS A 45 -30.84 -14.00 -5.29
C CYS A 45 -30.37 -12.86 -4.38
N VAL A 46 -29.12 -12.39 -4.49
CA VAL A 46 -28.54 -11.40 -3.59
C VAL A 46 -28.71 -9.99 -4.16
N VAL A 47 -29.37 -9.13 -3.41
CA VAL A 47 -29.57 -7.70 -3.69
C VAL A 47 -28.66 -6.90 -2.76
N GLU A 48 -27.70 -6.20 -3.36
CA GLU A 48 -26.64 -5.47 -2.65
C GLU A 48 -26.71 -3.96 -2.93
N SER A 49 -27.84 -3.45 -3.43
CA SER A 49 -27.99 -2.02 -3.79
C SER A 49 -27.76 -1.06 -2.62
N LYS A 50 -27.91 -1.55 -1.38
CA LYS A 50 -27.65 -0.82 -0.15
C LYS A 50 -26.36 -1.26 0.56
N PHE A 51 -25.58 -2.17 -0.01
CA PHE A 51 -24.32 -2.62 0.55
C PHE A 51 -23.18 -1.80 -0.02
N ARG A 52 -22.40 -1.18 0.87
CA ARG A 52 -21.30 -0.28 0.50
C ARG A 52 -19.99 -0.81 1.07
N ILE A 53 -18.95 -0.64 0.28
CA ILE A 53 -17.57 -0.93 0.64
C ILE A 53 -16.76 0.31 0.35
N ARG A 54 -16.01 0.79 1.32
CA ARG A 54 -15.12 1.94 1.16
C ARG A 54 -13.81 1.70 1.90
N ASN A 55 -12.73 2.23 1.37
CA ASN A 55 -11.43 2.20 2.04
C ASN A 55 -11.23 3.50 2.81
N LEU A 56 -10.60 3.41 3.99
CA LEU A 56 -10.02 4.56 4.67
C LEU A 56 -8.63 4.83 4.11
N ALA A 57 -8.08 6.02 4.41
CA ALA A 57 -6.73 6.37 4.02
C ALA A 57 -5.70 5.38 4.57
N SER A 58 -4.65 5.11 3.79
CA SER A 58 -3.54 4.27 4.23
C SER A 58 -2.78 4.92 5.38
N ARG A 59 -2.45 4.12 6.38
CA ARG A 59 -1.53 4.50 7.46
C ARG A 59 -0.23 3.72 7.33
N HIS A 60 0.88 4.36 7.62
CA HIS A 60 2.21 3.76 7.56
C HIS A 60 2.78 3.71 8.97
N GLU A 61 3.30 2.56 9.34
CA GLU A 61 4.06 2.38 10.57
C GLU A 61 5.47 1.97 10.16
N GLU A 62 6.44 2.76 10.59
CA GLU A 62 7.84 2.39 10.44
C GLU A 62 8.09 1.19 11.35
N ASN A 63 8.68 0.13 10.79
CA ASN A 63 9.07 -1.00 11.62
C ASN A 63 10.23 -0.57 12.53
N THR A 64 9.97 -0.33 13.81
CA THR A 64 11.00 -0.38 14.86
C THR A 64 11.38 -1.85 15.12
N CYS A 65 11.86 -2.56 14.11
CA CYS A 65 12.52 -3.83 14.38
C CYS A 65 13.82 -3.53 15.15
N PRO A 66 14.16 -4.28 16.22
CA PRO A 66 15.49 -4.19 16.82
C PRO A 66 16.55 -4.47 15.73
N PRO A 67 17.77 -3.92 15.85
CA PRO A 67 18.82 -4.00 14.85
C PRO A 67 19.39 -5.42 14.78
N SER A 68 18.62 -6.37 14.28
CA SER A 68 19.09 -7.67 13.86
C SER A 68 18.80 -7.78 12.37
N THR A 69 19.88 -7.66 11.58
CA THR A 69 19.94 -7.73 10.11
C THR A 69 19.31 -6.57 9.32
N GLY A 70 19.91 -5.37 9.44
CA GLY A 70 20.39 -4.61 8.26
C GLY A 70 19.41 -3.92 7.30
N VAL A 71 18.10 -3.82 7.58
CA VAL A 71 17.14 -3.17 6.63
C VAL A 71 16.25 -2.11 7.31
N GLY A 72 16.87 -1.33 8.20
CA GLY A 72 16.46 0.03 8.55
C GLY A 72 17.67 0.91 8.27
N GLY A 73 18.02 1.02 6.99
CA GLY A 73 19.33 1.48 6.56
C GLY A 73 19.51 2.97 6.83
N ARG A 74 20.49 3.32 7.67
CA ARG A 74 21.03 4.68 7.73
C ARG A 74 21.21 5.21 6.29
N PRO A 75 20.97 6.50 6.03
CA PRO A 75 21.24 7.09 4.74
C PRO A 75 22.61 6.68 4.22
N ARG A 76 22.66 6.22 2.97
CA ARG A 76 23.89 5.81 2.30
C ARG A 76 24.44 7.00 1.54
N THR A 77 25.61 7.45 1.94
CA THR A 77 26.34 8.52 1.27
C THR A 77 27.36 7.91 0.32
N CYS A 78 27.45 8.43 -0.91
CA CYS A 78 28.38 7.95 -1.92
C CYS A 78 28.95 9.13 -2.72
N ILE A 79 30.27 9.12 -2.88
CA ILE A 79 30.96 10.00 -3.83
C ILE A 79 30.67 9.48 -5.23
N ILE A 80 29.99 10.29 -6.03
CA ILE A 80 29.64 9.98 -7.41
C ILE A 80 30.83 10.21 -8.32
N PHE A 81 31.49 11.34 -8.10
CA PHE A 81 32.51 11.88 -8.96
C PHE A 81 33.52 12.63 -8.12
N SER A 82 34.79 12.56 -8.52
CA SER A 82 35.90 13.16 -7.82
C SER A 82 36.84 13.79 -8.84
N SER A 83 37.23 15.04 -8.63
CA SER A 83 38.20 15.75 -9.45
C SER A 83 39.24 16.44 -8.58
N THR A 84 40.48 16.45 -9.06
CA THR A 84 41.60 17.11 -8.40
C THR A 84 42.13 18.19 -9.32
N PHE A 85 42.26 19.41 -8.80
CA PHE A 85 42.75 20.58 -9.50
C PHE A 85 44.05 21.05 -8.85
N ASP A 86 45.11 21.14 -9.65
CA ASP A 86 46.44 21.54 -9.18
C ASP A 86 46.79 22.93 -9.71
N ASN A 87 47.19 23.84 -8.81
CA ASN A 87 47.69 25.15 -9.19
C ASN A 87 49.14 25.32 -8.73
N SER A 88 50.08 24.91 -9.58
CA SER A 88 51.52 25.14 -9.38
C SER A 88 51.99 26.53 -9.83
N THR A 89 51.06 27.43 -10.18
CA THR A 89 51.39 28.78 -10.64
C THR A 89 51.42 29.79 -9.48
N SER A 90 51.84 31.02 -9.77
CA SER A 90 51.91 32.11 -8.79
C SER A 90 50.61 32.93 -8.67
N SER A 91 49.58 32.58 -9.43
CA SER A 91 48.29 33.29 -9.47
C SER A 91 47.14 32.33 -9.21
N GLU A 92 46.05 32.84 -8.64
CA GLU A 92 44.82 32.08 -8.45
C GLU A 92 44.27 31.57 -9.80
N GLN A 93 43.68 30.37 -9.78
CA GLN A 93 43.01 29.79 -10.95
C GLN A 93 41.57 29.43 -10.61
N THR A 94 40.64 29.71 -11.52
CA THR A 94 39.24 29.31 -11.40
C THR A 94 38.92 28.27 -12.47
N HIS A 95 38.47 27.09 -12.06
CA HIS A 95 38.05 26.01 -12.94
C HIS A 95 36.55 25.82 -12.88
N SER A 96 35.91 25.57 -14.02
CA SER A 96 34.48 25.21 -14.06
C SER A 96 34.33 23.69 -13.95
N LEU A 97 33.54 23.24 -12.99
CA LEU A 97 33.22 21.83 -12.76
C LEU A 97 31.75 21.58 -13.07
N ARG A 98 31.51 20.73 -14.08
CA ARG A 98 30.17 20.26 -14.47
C ARG A 98 30.10 18.75 -14.38
N ALA A 99 29.06 18.24 -13.72
CA ALA A 99 28.82 16.81 -13.59
C ALA A 99 27.31 16.51 -13.58
N GLU A 100 26.92 15.38 -14.14
CA GLU A 100 25.56 14.84 -14.10
C GLU A 100 25.61 13.36 -13.69
N LYS A 101 24.63 12.92 -12.91
CA LYS A 101 24.36 11.51 -12.64
C LYS A 101 22.86 11.24 -12.65
N ARG A 102 22.49 10.05 -13.09
CA ARG A 102 21.13 9.54 -12.99
C ARG A 102 21.06 8.39 -11.99
N THR A 103 20.03 8.39 -11.16
CA THR A 103 19.70 7.29 -10.24
C THR A 103 18.23 6.93 -10.40
N THR A 104 17.84 5.75 -9.94
CA THR A 104 16.44 5.33 -9.96
C THR A 104 15.91 5.27 -8.54
N ALA A 105 14.90 6.09 -8.24
CA ALA A 105 14.10 5.93 -7.04
C ALA A 105 13.08 4.81 -7.25
N THR A 106 12.90 3.96 -6.24
CA THR A 106 11.96 2.84 -6.30
C THR A 106 11.04 2.83 -5.10
N CYS A 107 9.77 2.49 -5.30
CA CYS A 107 8.81 2.26 -4.22
C CYS A 107 7.99 1.01 -4.53
N ARG A 108 8.15 -0.02 -3.71
CA ARG A 108 7.45 -1.30 -3.81
C ARG A 108 6.38 -1.39 -2.73
N LEU A 109 5.15 -1.61 -3.15
CA LEU A 109 3.99 -1.83 -2.27
C LEU A 109 3.51 -3.27 -2.44
N GLN A 110 3.44 -4.05 -1.37
CA GLN A 110 3.04 -5.45 -1.42
C GLN A 110 1.98 -5.77 -0.36
N LEU A 111 0.82 -6.29 -0.76
CA LEU A 111 -0.24 -6.74 0.15
C LEU A 111 0.11 -8.11 0.76
N THR A 112 0.06 -8.20 2.09
CA THR A 112 0.36 -9.43 2.85
C THR A 112 -0.86 -10.00 3.57
N LYS A 113 -1.87 -9.18 3.85
CA LYS A 113 -3.17 -9.57 4.41
C LYS A 113 -4.24 -8.73 3.75
N THR A 114 -5.25 -9.39 3.19
CA THR A 114 -6.26 -8.66 2.42
C THR A 114 -7.59 -9.38 2.32
N VAL A 115 -8.66 -8.61 2.12
CA VAL A 115 -10.02 -9.08 1.80
C VAL A 115 -10.36 -8.75 0.35
N THR A 116 -10.75 -9.75 -0.44
CA THR A 116 -11.16 -9.56 -1.83
C THR A 116 -12.65 -9.87 -1.99
N ARG A 117 -13.35 -9.16 -2.89
CA ARG A 117 -14.75 -9.40 -3.26
C ARG A 117 -14.81 -9.89 -4.70
N ASN A 118 -15.38 -11.07 -4.90
CA ASN A 118 -15.41 -11.76 -6.19
C ASN A 118 -14.02 -11.94 -6.80
N GLY A 119 -13.01 -12.16 -5.96
CA GLY A 119 -11.61 -12.29 -6.38
C GLY A 119 -10.89 -10.97 -6.63
N ASN A 120 -11.61 -9.84 -6.66
CA ASN A 120 -11.04 -8.52 -6.91
C ASN A 120 -10.79 -7.77 -5.61
N ILE A 121 -9.78 -6.92 -5.64
CA ILE A 121 -9.54 -5.89 -4.64
C ILE A 121 -9.22 -4.57 -5.35
N ASN A 122 -9.55 -3.47 -4.69
CA ASN A 122 -9.13 -2.15 -5.08
C ASN A 122 -8.83 -1.39 -3.80
N VAL A 123 -7.56 -1.11 -3.54
CA VAL A 123 -7.11 -0.35 -2.37
C VAL A 123 -6.14 0.73 -2.83
N GLN A 124 -6.44 1.98 -2.47
CA GLN A 124 -5.56 3.12 -2.74
C GLN A 124 -4.53 3.25 -1.61
N ILE A 125 -3.26 3.27 -1.99
CA ILE A 125 -2.12 3.32 -1.08
C ILE A 125 -1.19 4.41 -1.57
N SER A 126 -0.82 5.32 -0.68
CA SER A 126 0.22 6.30 -0.93
C SER A 126 1.59 5.74 -0.57
N PRO A 127 2.68 6.18 -1.21
CA PRO A 127 4.00 6.01 -0.64
C PRO A 127 4.08 6.67 0.76
N PRO A 128 4.95 6.19 1.66
CA PRO A 128 5.02 6.62 3.05
C PRO A 128 5.53 8.05 3.15
N ASN A 129 4.87 8.91 3.93
CA ASN A 129 5.26 10.30 4.23
C ASN A 129 5.51 11.23 3.01
N THR A 130 5.48 12.53 3.25
CA THR A 130 5.60 13.53 2.16
C THR A 130 7.03 13.64 1.63
N MET A 131 8.04 13.37 2.46
CA MET A 131 9.46 13.50 2.06
C MET A 131 9.85 12.43 1.03
N ILE A 132 9.47 11.18 1.25
CA ILE A 132 9.77 10.09 0.31
C ILE A 132 9.01 10.28 -1.00
N GLN A 133 7.75 10.72 -0.93
CA GLN A 133 6.97 11.05 -2.13
C GLN A 133 7.64 12.16 -2.96
N ALA A 134 8.03 13.27 -2.30
CA ALA A 134 8.65 14.40 -2.98
C ALA A 134 10.03 14.04 -3.56
N ASN A 135 10.89 13.42 -2.76
CA ASN A 135 12.25 13.12 -3.16
C ASN A 135 12.36 11.92 -4.11
N GLY A 136 11.44 10.97 -4.01
CA GLY A 136 11.37 9.83 -4.91
C GLY A 136 10.60 10.11 -6.20
N GLY A 137 9.97 11.28 -6.35
CA GLY A 137 9.14 11.61 -7.50
C GLY A 137 7.84 10.81 -7.61
N PHE A 138 7.45 10.08 -6.56
CA PHE A 138 6.35 9.13 -6.62
C PHE A 138 4.97 9.84 -6.63
N SER A 139 4.04 9.33 -7.45
CA SER A 139 2.63 9.69 -7.36
C SER A 139 2.07 9.54 -5.95
N LYS A 140 1.15 10.43 -5.56
CA LYS A 140 0.51 10.45 -4.24
C LYS A 140 -0.25 9.17 -3.91
N GLU A 141 -0.85 8.52 -4.91
CA GLU A 141 -1.64 7.31 -4.70
C GLU A 141 -1.45 6.31 -5.84
N LYS A 142 -1.44 5.03 -5.45
CA LYS A 142 -1.51 3.89 -6.35
C LYS A 142 -2.64 2.96 -5.94
N THR A 143 -3.35 2.44 -6.93
CA THR A 143 -4.40 1.45 -6.70
C THR A 143 -3.81 0.06 -6.81
N LEU A 144 -3.70 -0.65 -5.68
CA LEU A 144 -3.38 -2.07 -5.71
C LEU A 144 -4.65 -2.86 -6.02
N THR A 145 -4.52 -3.76 -6.99
CA THR A 145 -5.61 -4.62 -7.46
C THR A 145 -5.28 -6.09 -7.18
N THR A 146 -5.76 -7.00 -8.03
CA THR A 146 -5.55 -8.44 -7.87
C THR A 146 -4.08 -8.83 -7.96
N GLU A 147 -3.28 -8.01 -8.65
CA GLU A 147 -1.83 -8.00 -8.60
C GLU A 147 -1.42 -7.42 -7.23
N LYS A 148 -1.11 -8.31 -6.29
CA LYS A 148 -0.87 -8.01 -4.86
C LYS A 148 0.40 -7.19 -4.61
N GLU A 149 0.98 -6.64 -5.66
CA GLU A 149 2.24 -5.93 -5.65
C GLU A 149 2.22 -4.86 -6.74
N GLU A 150 2.71 -3.67 -6.41
CA GLU A 150 2.94 -2.57 -7.34
C GLU A 150 4.37 -2.06 -7.10
N VAL A 151 5.11 -1.84 -8.18
CA VAL A 151 6.44 -1.23 -8.14
C VAL A 151 6.37 0.08 -8.92
N MET A 152 6.79 1.16 -8.27
CA MET A 152 6.96 2.48 -8.86
C MET A 152 8.45 2.72 -9.04
N GLU A 153 8.84 3.22 -10.20
CA GLU A 153 10.22 3.59 -10.50
C GLU A 153 10.25 4.97 -11.15
N GLU A 154 11.12 5.84 -10.66
CA GLU A 154 11.29 7.21 -11.16
C GLU A 154 12.78 7.49 -11.34
N GLU A 155 13.14 8.09 -12.48
CA GLU A 155 14.52 8.52 -12.74
C GLU A 155 14.77 9.88 -12.09
N LEU A 156 15.80 9.96 -11.25
CA LEU A 156 16.29 11.20 -10.65
C LEU A 156 17.57 11.64 -11.37
N CYS A 157 17.60 12.91 -11.79
CA CYS A 157 18.78 13.53 -12.38
C CYS A 157 19.43 14.47 -11.37
N TRP A 158 20.69 14.18 -11.04
CA TRP A 158 21.56 14.96 -10.17
C TRP A 158 22.52 15.75 -11.04
N SER A 159 22.56 17.07 -10.87
CA SER A 159 23.44 17.93 -11.66
C SER A 159 24.19 18.92 -10.78
N LEU A 160 25.42 19.20 -11.20
CA LEU A 160 26.32 20.17 -10.60
C LEU A 160 26.89 21.05 -11.71
N ASP A 161 26.82 22.38 -11.53
CA ASP A 161 27.55 23.38 -12.31
C ASP A 161 28.12 24.39 -11.33
N THR A 162 29.42 24.28 -11.03
CA THR A 162 30.09 25.09 -10.01
C THR A 162 31.46 25.56 -10.48
N GLN A 163 31.99 26.58 -9.83
CA GLN A 163 33.38 27.02 -10.00
C GLN A 163 34.21 26.60 -8.79
N VAL A 164 35.42 26.11 -9.05
CA VAL A 164 36.41 25.75 -8.03
C VAL A 164 37.59 26.70 -8.17
N VAL A 165 37.85 27.45 -7.11
CA VAL A 165 38.95 28.43 -7.03
C VAL A 165 40.12 27.78 -6.32
N ILE A 166 41.30 27.82 -6.94
CA ILE A 166 42.51 27.15 -6.45
C ILE A 166 43.58 28.19 -6.17
N GLN A 167 44.04 28.24 -4.92
CA GLN A 167 45.10 29.15 -4.51
C GLN A 167 46.47 28.77 -5.13
N PRO A 168 47.38 29.74 -5.33
CA PRO A 168 48.74 29.47 -5.79
C PRO A 168 49.46 28.45 -4.90
N GLY A 169 50.11 27.46 -5.50
CA GLY A 169 50.84 26.41 -4.79
C GLY A 169 49.94 25.41 -4.04
N HIS A 170 48.65 25.34 -4.36
CA HIS A 170 47.70 24.43 -3.73
C HIS A 170 47.08 23.46 -4.73
N ARG A 171 46.59 22.35 -4.18
CA ARG A 171 45.77 21.34 -4.83
C ARG A 171 44.42 21.34 -4.12
N THR A 172 43.32 21.37 -4.88
CA THR A 172 41.97 21.15 -4.33
C THR A 172 41.34 19.92 -4.94
N LYS A 173 40.84 19.05 -4.08
CA LYS A 173 39.99 17.93 -4.44
C LYS A 173 38.52 18.32 -4.28
N ALA A 174 37.71 18.14 -5.31
CA ALA A 174 36.28 18.34 -5.31
C ALA A 174 35.56 16.98 -5.45
N ASP A 175 34.81 16.58 -4.42
CA ASP A 175 34.01 15.37 -4.40
C ASP A 175 32.52 15.73 -4.52
N PHE A 176 31.85 15.22 -5.57
CA PHE A 176 30.39 15.34 -5.71
C PHE A 176 29.73 14.18 -4.98
N VAL A 177 28.95 14.52 -3.95
CA VAL A 177 28.39 13.55 -3.01
C VAL A 177 26.87 13.58 -3.10
N ILE A 178 26.26 12.39 -3.13
CA ILE A 178 24.82 12.23 -2.89
C ILE A 178 24.59 11.37 -1.67
N THR A 179 23.46 11.63 -1.02
CA THR A 179 22.92 10.80 0.06
C THR A 179 21.61 10.19 -0.42
N GLU A 180 21.50 8.87 -0.35
CA GLU A 180 20.30 8.10 -0.68
C GLU A 180 19.71 7.48 0.59
N GLY A 181 18.39 7.51 0.70
CA GLY A 181 17.62 6.97 1.79
C GLY A 181 16.96 5.64 1.44
N ASN A 182 16.76 4.80 2.45
CA ASN A 182 15.93 3.61 2.32
C ASN A 182 14.84 3.64 3.39
N TYR A 183 13.65 3.21 3.02
CA TYR A 183 12.54 3.01 3.95
C TYR A 183 12.04 1.58 3.82
N THR A 184 11.76 0.93 4.96
CA THR A 184 10.99 -0.31 5.00
C THR A 184 10.02 -0.25 6.16
N GLY A 185 8.74 -0.42 5.87
CA GLY A 185 7.71 -0.39 6.89
C GLY A 185 6.47 -1.14 6.46
N ILE A 186 5.49 -1.16 7.35
CA ILE A 186 4.18 -1.73 7.07
C ILE A 186 3.21 -0.60 6.72
N PHE A 187 2.25 -0.92 5.86
CA PHE A 187 1.08 -0.07 5.66
C PHE A 187 -0.17 -0.84 6.02
N GLN A 188 -1.19 -0.11 6.47
CA GLN A 188 -2.50 -0.66 6.75
C GLN A 188 -3.59 0.18 6.09
N VAL A 189 -4.61 -0.50 5.58
CA VAL A 189 -5.80 0.13 5.02
C VAL A 189 -7.04 -0.56 5.57
N ASP A 190 -7.86 0.20 6.27
CA ASP A 190 -9.14 -0.30 6.77
C ASP A 190 -10.20 -0.23 5.67
N THR A 191 -10.74 -1.39 5.30
CA THR A 191 -11.91 -1.49 4.42
C THR A 191 -13.15 -1.61 5.29
N VAL A 192 -14.05 -0.63 5.16
CA VAL A 192 -15.33 -0.55 5.86
C VAL A 192 -16.43 -1.17 5.01
N PHE A 193 -17.20 -2.07 5.61
CA PHE A 193 -18.39 -2.69 5.05
C PHE A 193 -19.60 -2.18 5.82
N GLU A 194 -20.53 -1.56 5.10
CA GLU A 194 -21.69 -0.91 5.70
C GLU A 194 -22.96 -1.13 4.85
N GLY A 195 -24.11 -0.91 5.49
CA GLY A 195 -25.41 -1.04 4.85
C GLY A 195 -26.02 -2.42 4.99
N LYS A 196 -26.76 -2.86 3.98
CA LYS A 196 -27.68 -4.02 4.10
C LYS A 196 -27.56 -4.94 2.91
N ILE A 197 -27.66 -6.24 3.16
CA ILE A 197 -27.77 -7.27 2.12
C ILE A 197 -29.17 -7.87 2.18
N SER A 198 -29.86 -7.90 1.05
CA SER A 198 -31.16 -8.56 0.94
C SER A 198 -31.02 -9.83 0.10
N VAL A 199 -31.68 -10.91 0.49
CA VAL A 199 -31.69 -12.17 -0.25
C VAL A 199 -33.12 -12.55 -0.60
N ILE A 200 -33.38 -12.66 -1.91
CA ILE A 200 -34.65 -13.12 -2.44
C ILE A 200 -34.71 -14.63 -2.31
N LEU A 201 -35.59 -15.12 -1.42
CA LEU A 201 -35.83 -16.54 -1.24
C LEU A 201 -36.85 -16.99 -2.28
N ARG A 202 -36.48 -17.99 -3.08
CA ARG A 202 -37.31 -18.52 -4.17
C ARG A 202 -37.80 -19.93 -3.86
N ASN A 203 -38.92 -20.32 -4.47
CA ASN A 203 -39.37 -21.71 -4.44
C ASN A 203 -38.64 -22.55 -5.52
N LYS A 204 -38.93 -23.86 -5.59
CA LYS A 204 -38.36 -24.77 -6.59
C LYS A 204 -38.67 -24.40 -8.05
N ARG A 205 -39.68 -23.54 -8.27
CA ARG A 205 -40.05 -22.99 -9.59
C ARG A 205 -39.37 -21.64 -9.87
N LYS A 206 -38.36 -21.26 -9.08
CA LYS A 206 -37.63 -19.97 -9.13
C LYS A 206 -38.50 -18.73 -8.91
N GLN A 207 -39.72 -18.87 -8.39
CA GLN A 207 -40.58 -17.73 -8.09
C GLN A 207 -40.22 -17.15 -6.70
N PRO A 208 -40.14 -15.82 -6.55
CA PRO A 208 -39.92 -15.18 -5.26
C PRO A 208 -41.01 -15.56 -4.24
N VAL A 209 -40.60 -15.98 -3.05
CA VAL A 209 -41.48 -16.30 -1.93
C VAL A 209 -41.44 -15.19 -0.90
N THR A 210 -40.25 -14.76 -0.53
CA THR A 210 -40.02 -13.66 0.42
C THR A 210 -38.62 -13.08 0.25
N MET A 211 -38.35 -11.96 0.90
CA MET A 211 -37.03 -11.34 0.96
C MET A 211 -36.52 -11.35 2.40
N LEU A 212 -35.33 -11.90 2.60
CA LEU A 212 -34.63 -11.81 3.88
C LEU A 212 -33.72 -10.58 3.85
N ASN A 213 -33.85 -9.69 4.83
CA ASN A 213 -32.97 -8.55 5.00
C ASN A 213 -31.95 -8.85 6.10
N ILE A 214 -30.67 -8.72 5.77
CA ILE A 214 -29.56 -8.78 6.71
C ILE A 214 -29.06 -7.36 6.93
N ASP A 215 -29.48 -6.80 8.07
CA ASP A 215 -29.12 -5.45 8.49
C ASP A 215 -27.86 -5.44 9.36
N ASP A 216 -27.53 -6.57 9.98
CA ASP A 216 -26.34 -6.76 10.80
C ASP A 216 -25.31 -7.62 10.06
N LEU A 217 -24.28 -6.97 9.52
CA LEU A 217 -23.24 -7.64 8.73
C LEU A 217 -22.37 -8.58 9.58
N ARG A 218 -22.35 -8.41 10.92
CA ARG A 218 -21.57 -9.24 11.85
C ARG A 218 -22.02 -10.69 11.86
N VAL A 219 -23.25 -10.97 11.41
CA VAL A 219 -23.79 -12.34 11.30
C VAL A 219 -22.96 -13.19 10.33
N PHE A 220 -22.31 -12.58 9.34
CA PHE A 220 -21.49 -13.29 8.35
C PHE A 220 -20.07 -12.74 8.17
N LEU A 221 -19.78 -11.51 8.61
CA LEU A 221 -18.43 -10.91 8.67
C LEU A 221 -17.93 -10.93 10.11
N ARG A 222 -17.29 -12.04 10.50
CA ARG A 222 -17.06 -12.36 11.92
C ARG A 222 -15.65 -12.04 12.42
N PRO A 223 -15.45 -11.88 13.75
CA PRO A 223 -14.13 -11.71 14.37
C PRO A 223 -13.11 -12.79 14.04
N GLU A 224 -13.53 -14.05 13.92
CA GLU A 224 -12.62 -15.16 13.62
C GLU A 224 -12.04 -15.07 12.19
N GLN A 225 -12.67 -14.26 11.34
CA GLN A 225 -12.23 -13.95 9.98
C GLN A 225 -11.46 -12.62 9.92
N GLY A 226 -11.20 -11.98 11.07
CA GLY A 226 -10.46 -10.72 11.14
C GLY A 226 -11.31 -9.46 10.93
N PHE A 227 -12.64 -9.58 10.85
CA PHE A 227 -13.53 -8.41 10.87
C PHE A 227 -13.74 -7.92 12.29
N LYS A 228 -13.83 -6.61 12.46
CA LYS A 228 -14.10 -5.99 13.76
C LYS A 228 -15.29 -5.04 13.63
N PRO A 229 -16.03 -4.76 14.70
CA PRO A 229 -16.96 -3.64 14.71
C PRO A 229 -16.22 -2.35 14.36
N LEU A 230 -16.83 -1.48 13.56
CA LEU A 230 -16.25 -0.20 13.21
C LEU A 230 -16.16 0.70 14.47
N PRO A 231 -14.97 1.14 14.91
CA PRO A 231 -14.83 2.02 16.07
C PRO A 231 -15.54 3.35 15.83
N ASN A 232 -16.31 3.84 16.81
CA ASN A 232 -17.02 5.13 16.75
C ASN A 232 -17.94 5.32 15.52
N GLY A 233 -18.33 4.22 14.87
CA GLY A 233 -19.16 4.21 13.67
C GLY A 233 -20.54 3.61 13.91
N ASN A 234 -21.26 3.35 12.82
CA ASN A 234 -22.54 2.67 12.88
C ASN A 234 -22.34 1.24 13.47
N PRO A 235 -23.06 0.85 14.54
CA PRO A 235 -22.83 -0.41 15.26
C PRO A 235 -23.04 -1.69 14.43
N VAL A 236 -23.70 -1.60 13.27
CA VAL A 236 -23.87 -2.73 12.34
C VAL A 236 -22.82 -2.79 11.23
N SER A 237 -21.94 -1.80 11.15
CA SER A 237 -20.83 -1.78 10.18
C SER A 237 -19.62 -2.51 10.73
N VAL A 238 -18.88 -3.14 9.82
CA VAL A 238 -17.68 -3.89 10.17
C VAL A 238 -16.50 -3.41 9.36
N VAL A 239 -15.30 -3.57 9.92
CA VAL A 239 -14.04 -3.19 9.30
C VAL A 239 -13.12 -4.39 9.18
N PHE A 240 -12.40 -4.47 8.06
CA PHE A 240 -11.29 -5.38 7.87
C PHE A 240 -10.02 -4.57 7.61
N THR A 241 -8.97 -4.83 8.38
CA THR A 241 -7.67 -4.19 8.17
C THR A 241 -6.85 -4.99 7.16
N ASN A 242 -6.66 -4.42 5.98
CA ASN A 242 -5.66 -4.89 5.02
C ASN A 242 -4.28 -4.44 5.50
N GLU A 243 -3.28 -5.29 5.32
CA GLU A 243 -1.90 -5.01 5.71
C GLU A 243 -0.99 -5.33 4.52
N GLY A 244 0.11 -4.58 4.43
CA GLY A 244 1.15 -4.82 3.45
C GLY A 244 2.48 -4.23 3.87
N ILE A 245 3.48 -4.46 3.03
CA ILE A 245 4.86 -4.00 3.22
C ILE A 245 5.15 -2.95 2.16
N CYS A 246 5.83 -1.89 2.57
CA CYS A 246 6.34 -0.85 1.71
C CYS A 246 7.86 -0.78 1.83
N THR A 247 8.55 -0.81 0.69
CA THR A 247 10.00 -0.63 0.61
C THR A 247 10.32 0.46 -0.39
N CYS A 248 11.04 1.50 0.02
CA CYS A 248 11.41 2.62 -0.84
C CYS A 248 12.91 2.86 -0.83
N SER A 249 13.46 3.25 -1.98
CA SER A 249 14.79 3.83 -2.16
C SER A 249 14.64 5.18 -2.87
N TYR A 250 15.24 6.24 -2.33
CA TYR A 250 15.02 7.61 -2.81
C TYR A 250 16.23 8.50 -2.52
N GLY A 251 16.36 9.60 -3.27
CA GLY A 251 17.39 10.62 -3.01
C GLY A 251 17.10 11.43 -1.74
N ILE A 252 18.11 11.89 -1.02
CA ILE A 252 17.91 12.80 0.13
C ILE A 252 18.48 14.17 -0.19
N GLU A 253 19.75 14.23 -0.56
CA GLU A 253 20.48 15.48 -0.78
C GLU A 253 21.69 15.26 -1.68
N GLN A 254 22.21 16.38 -2.18
CA GLN A 254 23.48 16.47 -2.89
C GLN A 254 24.32 17.60 -2.32
N HIS A 255 25.64 17.42 -2.28
CA HIS A 255 26.59 18.47 -1.91
C HIS A 255 27.96 18.25 -2.58
N VAL A 256 28.82 19.27 -2.51
CA VAL A 256 30.21 19.20 -2.97
C VAL A 256 31.13 19.36 -1.77
N GLU A 257 32.03 18.41 -1.57
CA GLU A 257 33.10 18.53 -0.59
C GLU A 257 34.37 19.01 -1.27
N LEU A 258 34.91 20.14 -0.81
CA LEU A 258 36.20 20.66 -1.25
C LEU A 258 37.25 20.39 -0.17
N ARG A 259 38.40 19.84 -0.57
CA ARG A 259 39.56 19.60 0.31
C ARG A 259 40.79 20.22 -0.33
N GLU A 260 41.35 21.21 0.33
CA GLU A 260 42.55 21.91 -0.12
C GLU A 260 43.79 21.40 0.62
N GLU A 261 44.88 21.18 -0.12
CA GLU A 261 46.19 20.85 0.43
C GLU A 261 47.29 21.62 -0.30
N LYS A 262 48.40 21.89 0.40
CA LYS A 262 49.57 22.56 -0.17
C LYS A 262 50.41 21.55 -0.97
N ILE A 263 50.89 21.95 -2.15
CA ILE A 263 51.77 21.16 -3.02
C ILE A 263 53.23 21.27 -2.54
#